data_AF-A0A9D2HFZ0-F1
#
_entry.id   AF-A0A9D2HFZ0-F1
#
_cell.length_a   1.000
_cell.length_b   1.000
_cell.length_c   1.000
_cell.angle_alpha   90.00
_cell.angle_beta   90.00
_cell.angle_gamma   90.00
#
_symmetry.space_group_name_H-M   'P 1'
#
loop_
_entity.id
_entity.type
_entity.pdbx_description
1 polymer ?
#
loop_
_entity_poly.entity_id
_entity_poly.type
_entity_poly.pdbx_seq_one_letter_code
_entity_poly.pdbx_strand_id
1 'polypeptide(L)'
;MTDFYQKLSTCQSLGFYNCCEMTTVFLESKNEKTPYNLFTIFVFDERAAVHKDKKFLTPKLESISDRHSIGILRKVMTLDEAKQCYDILREAVEAKECIDMGDGVLKIGHLEEVPPIFVQQNSTVEISLNKVLKNNFRNGSYLIEFFDIEKV
;
A
#
# COMPACT_ATOMS: atom_id res chain seq x y z
N MET A 1 21.48 -5.64 10.85
CA MET A 1 20.27 -6.50 10.93
C MET A 1 19.61 -6.40 9.56
N THR A 2 19.47 -7.49 8.81
CA THR A 2 18.93 -7.44 7.45
C THR A 2 17.44 -7.06 7.50
N ASP A 3 17.10 -5.95 6.86
CA ASP A 3 15.76 -5.40 6.71
C ASP A 3 14.77 -6.47 6.18
N PHE A 4 13.62 -6.63 6.83
CA PHE A 4 12.63 -7.65 6.46
C PHE A 4 12.05 -7.38 5.07
N TYR A 5 11.93 -6.10 4.68
CA TYR A 5 11.58 -5.70 3.31
C TYR A 5 12.55 -6.30 2.30
N GLN A 6 13.86 -6.21 2.56
CA GLN A 6 14.88 -6.72 1.67
C GLN A 6 14.76 -8.25 1.53
N LYS A 7 14.52 -8.95 2.65
CA LYS A 7 14.29 -10.40 2.62
C LYS A 7 13.12 -10.77 1.72
N LEU A 8 11.99 -10.06 1.82
CA LEU A 8 10.80 -10.38 1.00
C LEU A 8 11.01 -10.04 -0.48
N SER A 9 11.57 -8.88 -0.79
CA SER A 9 11.72 -8.38 -2.16
C SER A 9 12.74 -9.16 -2.99
N THR A 10 13.73 -9.82 -2.37
CA THR A 10 14.77 -10.58 -3.08
C THR A 10 14.63 -12.10 -2.97
N CYS A 11 13.63 -12.61 -2.26
CA CYS A 11 13.48 -14.04 -2.03
C CYS A 11 12.92 -14.76 -3.26
N GLN A 12 13.80 -15.45 -3.99
CA GLN A 12 13.45 -16.18 -5.20
C GLN A 12 12.44 -17.32 -4.97
N SER A 13 12.33 -17.84 -3.74
CA SER A 13 11.29 -18.84 -3.40
C SER A 13 9.90 -18.22 -3.20
N LEU A 14 9.80 -16.90 -3.01
CA LEU A 14 8.53 -16.17 -2.95
C LEU A 14 8.12 -15.64 -4.33
N GLY A 15 9.08 -15.19 -5.12
CA GLY A 15 8.85 -14.76 -6.51
C GLY A 15 10.08 -14.10 -7.14
N PHE A 16 10.04 -13.94 -8.45
CA PHE A 16 11.03 -13.20 -9.23
C PHE A 16 10.52 -11.79 -9.52
N TYR A 17 10.28 -11.02 -8.45
CA TYR A 17 9.70 -9.69 -8.56
C TYR A 17 10.60 -8.76 -9.37
N ASN A 18 9.98 -7.96 -10.26
CA ASN A 18 10.69 -6.95 -11.04
C ASN A 18 9.99 -5.58 -11.01
N CYS A 19 8.83 -5.48 -10.38
CA CYS A 19 8.13 -4.23 -10.15
C CYS A 19 7.26 -4.30 -8.89
N CYS A 20 6.69 -3.16 -8.52
CA CYS A 20 5.71 -3.03 -7.45
C CYS A 20 4.50 -2.26 -7.98
N GLU A 21 3.30 -2.78 -7.74
CA GLU A 21 2.06 -2.04 -7.93
C GLU A 21 1.62 -1.44 -6.60
N MET A 22 1.46 -0.12 -6.58
CA MET A 22 0.87 0.61 -5.46
C MET A 22 -0.56 1.00 -5.81
N THR A 23 -1.50 0.67 -4.93
CA THR A 23 -2.88 1.16 -5.00
C THR A 23 -3.19 1.94 -3.74
N THR A 24 -3.50 3.21 -3.90
CA THR A 24 -3.88 4.13 -2.82
C THR A 24 -5.35 4.48 -2.95
N VAL A 25 -6.08 4.29 -1.86
CA VAL A 25 -7.43 4.79 -1.65
C VAL A 25 -7.33 6.01 -0.75
N PHE A 26 -7.88 7.13 -1.20
CA PHE A 26 -7.80 8.40 -0.48
C PHE A 26 -9.17 9.09 -0.40
N LEU A 27 -9.34 9.91 0.63
CA LEU A 27 -10.53 10.73 0.85
C LEU A 27 -10.20 12.20 0.63
N GLU A 28 -11.01 12.88 -0.18
CA GLU A 28 -10.98 14.33 -0.31
C GLU A 28 -12.13 14.93 0.49
N SER A 29 -11.82 15.86 1.39
CA SER A 29 -12.81 16.65 2.12
C SER A 29 -13.06 17.96 1.39
N LYS A 30 -14.33 18.36 1.23
CA LYS A 30 -14.68 19.65 0.60
C LYS A 30 -14.09 20.87 1.33
N ASN A 31 -13.75 20.72 2.61
CA ASN A 31 -13.24 21.80 3.45
C ASN A 31 -11.71 21.81 3.56
N GLU A 32 -11.03 20.80 3.02
CA GLU A 32 -9.58 20.65 3.19
C GLU A 32 -8.88 20.45 1.87
N LYS A 33 -7.69 21.06 1.75
CA LYS A 33 -6.91 21.00 0.51
C LYS A 33 -6.10 19.71 0.36
N THR A 34 -5.81 19.03 1.46
CA THR A 34 -4.95 17.85 1.46
C THR A 34 -5.81 16.60 1.64
N PRO A 35 -5.78 15.65 0.71
CA PRO A 35 -6.51 14.40 0.84
C PRO A 35 -5.94 13.53 1.95
N TYR A 36 -6.82 12.73 2.56
CA TYR A 36 -6.48 11.76 3.59
C TYR A 36 -6.19 10.39 2.97
N ASN A 37 -5.14 9.72 3.44
CA ASN A 37 -4.93 8.31 3.16
C ASN A 37 -6.00 7.49 3.92
N LEU A 38 -6.81 6.73 3.18
CA LEU A 38 -7.70 5.75 3.79
C LEU A 38 -7.00 4.39 3.89
N PHE A 39 -6.36 3.97 2.81
CA PHE A 39 -5.67 2.70 2.71
C PHE A 39 -4.68 2.74 1.56
N THR A 40 -3.51 2.12 1.70
CA THR A 40 -2.57 1.91 0.59
C THR A 40 -1.99 0.52 0.66
N ILE A 41 -1.94 -0.16 -0.48
CA ILE A 41 -1.33 -1.48 -0.62
C ILE A 41 -0.20 -1.42 -1.64
N PHE A 42 0.93 -2.01 -1.28
CA PHE A 42 2.06 -2.27 -2.16
C PHE A 42 2.13 -3.76 -2.46
N VAL A 43 2.22 -4.11 -3.73
CA VAL A 43 2.25 -5.50 -4.16
C VAL A 43 3.43 -5.72 -5.09
N PHE A 44 4.40 -6.52 -4.63
CA PHE A 44 5.47 -6.98 -5.52
C PHE A 44 4.92 -7.88 -6.61
N ASP A 45 5.39 -7.66 -7.83
CA ASP A 45 4.86 -8.28 -9.03
C ASP A 45 5.98 -8.64 -10.02
N GLU A 46 5.69 -9.64 -10.85
CA GLU A 46 6.55 -10.08 -11.94
C GLU A 46 5.81 -9.82 -13.25
N ARG A 47 6.39 -9.00 -14.13
CA ARG A 47 5.82 -8.67 -15.44
C ARG A 47 6.82 -8.96 -16.55
N ALA A 48 6.34 -9.50 -17.67
CA ALA A 48 7.19 -9.73 -18.85
C ALA A 48 7.84 -8.44 -19.38
N ALA A 49 7.11 -7.32 -19.30
CA ALA A 49 7.63 -5.98 -19.56
C ALA A 49 7.11 -5.02 -18.48
N VAL A 50 8.03 -4.33 -17.81
CA VAL A 50 7.68 -3.34 -16.79
C VAL A 50 7.41 -2.00 -17.46
N HIS A 51 6.14 -1.63 -17.53
CA HIS A 51 5.72 -0.30 -17.94
C HIS A 51 5.29 0.49 -16.71
N LYS A 52 6.00 1.59 -16.42
CA LYS A 52 5.53 2.55 -15.43
C LYS A 52 4.23 3.16 -15.95
N ASP A 53 3.20 3.09 -15.12
CA ASP A 53 1.90 3.68 -15.40
C ASP A 53 1.36 4.29 -14.11
N LYS A 54 0.53 5.32 -14.25
CA LYS A 54 -0.18 5.98 -13.17
C LYS A 54 -1.58 6.29 -13.66
N LYS A 55 -2.58 5.72 -12.99
CA LYS A 55 -3.98 5.80 -13.41
C LYS A 55 -4.90 5.95 -12.21
N PHE A 56 -5.81 6.91 -12.30
CA PHE A 56 -6.98 6.92 -11.43
C PHE A 56 -7.94 5.81 -11.85
N LEU A 57 -8.24 4.89 -10.94
CA LEU A 57 -9.24 3.83 -11.17
C LEU A 57 -10.66 4.37 -11.03
N THR A 58 -10.81 5.53 -10.39
CA THR A 58 -12.03 6.32 -10.31
C THR A 58 -11.93 7.48 -11.31
N PRO A 59 -12.64 7.46 -12.47
CA PRO A 59 -12.57 8.53 -13.48
C PRO A 59 -12.94 9.92 -12.95
N LYS A 60 -13.80 9.93 -11.94
CA LYS A 60 -14.17 11.06 -11.09
C LYS A 60 -14.16 10.57 -9.64
N LEU A 61 -13.98 11.47 -8.69
CA LEU A 61 -14.12 11.10 -7.27
C LEU A 61 -15.57 10.69 -7.00
N GLU A 62 -15.75 9.61 -6.25
CA GLU A 62 -17.06 9.09 -5.89
C GLU A 62 -17.50 9.71 -4.56
N SER A 63 -18.66 10.37 -4.54
CA SER A 63 -19.16 11.00 -3.32
C SER A 63 -19.63 9.93 -2.35
N ILE A 64 -19.08 9.91 -1.13
CA ILE A 64 -19.49 8.98 -0.05
C ILE A 64 -20.31 9.67 1.04
N SER A 65 -20.26 11.00 1.10
CA SER A 65 -21.10 11.84 1.96
C SER A 65 -21.18 13.25 1.38
N ASP A 66 -21.98 14.13 2.00
CA ASP A 66 -22.04 15.54 1.61
C ASP A 66 -20.71 16.29 1.76
N ARG A 67 -19.76 15.73 2.53
CA ARG A 67 -18.48 16.36 2.87
C ARG A 67 -17.27 15.68 2.27
N HIS A 68 -17.38 14.41 1.88
CA HIS A 68 -16.25 13.59 1.47
C HIS A 68 -16.51 12.86 0.16
N SER A 69 -15.47 12.82 -0.67
CA SER A 69 -15.40 11.97 -1.86
C SER A 69 -14.20 11.04 -1.77
N ILE A 70 -14.30 9.88 -2.40
CA ILE A 70 -13.25 8.86 -2.43
C ILE A 70 -12.63 8.77 -3.82
N GLY A 71 -11.32 8.61 -3.86
CA GLY A 71 -10.56 8.37 -5.07
C GLY A 71 -9.66 7.15 -4.92
N ILE A 72 -9.37 6.50 -6.05
CA ILE A 72 -8.45 5.38 -6.10
C ILE A 72 -7.39 5.67 -7.16
N LEU A 73 -6.13 5.73 -6.73
CA LEU A 73 -4.97 5.89 -7.58
C LEU A 73 -4.18 4.58 -7.60
N ARG A 74 -3.85 4.09 -8.80
CA ARG A 74 -2.93 2.96 -8.99
C ARG A 74 -1.72 3.43 -9.77
N LYS A 75 -0.53 2.99 -9.35
CA LYS A 75 0.69 3.14 -10.15
C LYS A 75 1.58 1.91 -10.11
N VAL A 76 2.35 1.74 -11.16
CA VAL A 76 3.39 0.70 -11.29
C VAL A 76 4.75 1.37 -11.20
N MET A 77 5.60 0.86 -10.31
CA MET A 77 6.93 1.42 -10.05
C MET A 77 8.00 0.33 -10.02
N THR A 78 9.26 0.76 -10.06
CA THR A 78 10.43 -0.10 -9.85
C THR A 78 10.54 -0.53 -8.40
N LEU A 79 11.30 -1.61 -8.14
CA LEU A 79 11.58 -2.04 -6.77
C LEU A 79 12.35 -0.98 -5.97
N ASP A 80 13.21 -0.20 -6.63
CA ASP A 80 13.94 0.90 -5.99
C ASP A 80 13.00 2.03 -5.54
N GLU A 81 12.04 2.43 -6.39
CA GLU A 81 11.02 3.41 -6.02
C GLU A 81 10.13 2.89 -4.87
N ALA A 82 9.80 1.61 -4.87
CA ALA A 82 9.06 0.98 -3.77
C ALA A 82 9.87 0.97 -2.47
N LYS A 83 11.19 0.75 -2.54
CA LYS A 83 12.08 0.83 -1.38
C LYS A 83 12.15 2.24 -0.83
N GLN A 84 12.23 3.25 -1.69
CA GLN A 84 12.18 4.65 -1.30
C GLN A 84 10.87 4.98 -0.57
N CYS A 85 9.72 4.50 -1.06
CA CYS A 85 8.45 4.67 -0.37
C CYS A 85 8.46 4.00 1.01
N TYR A 86 9.01 2.79 1.13
CA TYR A 86 9.16 2.10 2.41
C TYR A 86 10.04 2.89 3.39
N ASP A 87 11.16 3.43 2.93
CA ASP A 87 12.06 4.24 3.76
C ASP A 87 11.39 5.54 4.23
N ILE A 88 10.64 6.21 3.33
CA ILE A 88 9.83 7.38 3.69
C ILE A 88 8.80 7.02 4.77
N LEU A 89 8.13 5.87 4.67
CA LEU A 89 7.15 5.41 5.66
C LEU A 89 7.82 5.14 7.02
N ARG A 90 8.98 4.44 7.01
CA ARG A 90 9.79 4.17 8.21
C ARG A 90 10.23 5.45 8.92
N GLU A 91 10.64 6.47 8.18
CA GLU A 91 11.00 7.78 8.73
C GLU A 91 9.77 8.58 9.19
N ALA A 92 8.62 8.41 8.53
CA ALA A 92 7.39 9.11 8.87
C ALA A 92 6.78 8.64 10.21
N VAL A 93 7.03 7.39 10.61
CA VAL A 93 6.62 6.81 11.90
C VAL A 93 6.97 7.72 13.09
N GLU A 94 8.08 8.46 13.01
CA GLU A 94 8.56 9.23 14.16
C GLU A 94 8.08 10.70 14.20
N ALA A 95 7.46 11.25 13.14
CA ALA A 95 7.27 12.72 13.09
C ALA A 95 6.22 13.33 12.13
N LYS A 96 5.44 12.57 11.33
CA LYS A 96 4.70 13.17 10.21
C LYS A 96 3.21 12.82 10.13
N GLU A 97 2.36 13.85 10.18
CA GLU A 97 0.92 13.80 9.84
C GLU A 97 0.66 13.76 8.32
N CYS A 98 1.71 13.86 7.49
CA CYS A 98 1.62 13.94 6.04
C CYS A 98 2.82 13.26 5.36
N ILE A 99 2.57 12.55 4.26
CA ILE A 99 3.63 11.95 3.42
C ILE A 99 3.43 12.31 1.96
N ASP A 100 4.53 12.35 1.21
CA ASP A 100 4.50 12.37 -0.25
C ASP A 100 5.31 11.19 -0.78
N MET A 101 4.63 10.26 -1.46
CA MET A 101 5.23 9.09 -2.11
C MET A 101 5.41 9.30 -3.62
N GLY A 102 5.50 10.56 -4.06
CA GLY A 102 5.66 10.96 -5.45
C GLY A 102 4.35 11.21 -6.21
N ASP A 103 3.21 11.22 -5.51
CA ASP A 103 1.89 11.47 -6.10
C ASP A 103 1.15 12.67 -5.51
N GLY A 104 1.85 13.46 -4.70
CA GLY A 104 1.28 14.54 -3.92
C GLY A 104 1.15 14.16 -2.45
N VAL A 105 0.94 15.18 -1.64
CA VAL A 105 0.88 15.05 -0.19
C VAL A 105 -0.44 14.40 0.24
N LEU A 106 -0.34 13.35 1.03
CA LEU A 106 -1.45 12.70 1.70
C LEU A 106 -1.33 12.91 3.20
N LYS A 107 -2.42 13.32 3.84
CA LYS A 107 -2.54 13.24 5.29
C LYS A 107 -2.55 11.79 5.72
N ILE A 108 -1.69 11.43 6.64
CA ILE A 108 -1.66 10.12 7.30
C ILE A 108 -1.86 10.33 8.79
N GLY A 109 -2.31 9.29 9.50
CA GLY A 109 -2.27 9.28 10.96
C GLY A 109 -0.89 8.90 11.48
N HIS A 110 -0.83 8.54 12.76
CA HIS A 110 0.41 8.10 13.39
C HIS A 110 0.65 6.62 13.10
N LEU A 111 1.34 6.36 11.99
CA LEU A 111 1.63 5.01 11.53
C LEU A 111 2.81 4.40 12.28
N GLU A 112 2.64 3.23 12.87
CA GLU A 112 3.72 2.39 13.37
C GLU A 112 3.84 1.10 12.56
N GLU A 113 5.07 0.62 12.33
CA GLU A 113 5.27 -0.69 11.70
C GLU A 113 4.90 -1.79 12.70
N VAL A 114 3.93 -2.63 12.33
CA VAL A 114 3.54 -3.81 13.10
C VAL A 114 4.42 -5.02 12.72
N PRO A 115 4.60 -5.98 13.65
CA PRO A 115 5.37 -7.18 13.36
C PRO A 115 4.90 -7.88 12.09
N PRO A 116 5.81 -8.26 11.17
CA PRO A 116 5.42 -8.90 9.92
C PRO A 116 4.67 -10.21 10.15
N ILE A 117 3.61 -10.43 9.39
CA ILE A 117 2.75 -11.61 9.50
C ILE A 117 2.70 -12.40 8.19
N PHE A 118 2.46 -13.71 8.31
CA PHE A 118 2.10 -14.55 7.18
C PHE A 118 0.60 -14.83 7.20
N VAL A 119 -0.09 -14.41 6.16
CA VAL A 119 -1.52 -14.63 5.95
C VAL A 119 -1.70 -15.85 5.06
N GLN A 120 -2.35 -16.88 5.59
CA GLN A 120 -2.62 -18.08 4.81
C GLN A 120 -3.65 -17.82 3.71
N GLN A 121 -3.63 -18.65 2.66
CA GLN A 121 -4.72 -18.69 1.70
C GLN A 121 -6.03 -19.12 2.37
N ASN A 122 -7.16 -18.75 1.76
CA ASN A 122 -8.45 -19.28 2.18
C ASN A 122 -8.46 -20.82 2.10
N SER A 123 -9.06 -21.45 3.10
CA SER A 123 -9.23 -22.92 3.14
C SER A 123 -10.70 -23.24 3.44
N THR A 124 -10.97 -24.07 4.44
CA THR A 124 -12.34 -24.26 4.98
C THR A 124 -12.85 -23.00 5.69
N VAL A 125 -11.94 -22.11 6.11
CA VAL A 125 -12.25 -20.81 6.70
C VAL A 125 -11.82 -19.71 5.73
N GLU A 126 -12.71 -18.74 5.51
CA GLU A 126 -12.41 -17.53 4.77
C GLU A 126 -11.66 -16.53 5.67
N ILE A 127 -10.50 -16.07 5.21
CA ILE A 127 -9.72 -15.01 5.85
C ILE A 127 -10.08 -13.70 5.15
N SER A 128 -10.76 -12.79 5.86
CA SER A 128 -11.24 -11.51 5.31
C SER A 128 -10.16 -10.68 4.62
N LEU A 129 -8.93 -10.73 5.15
CA LEU A 129 -7.79 -9.98 4.60
C LEU A 129 -7.45 -10.41 3.16
N ASN A 130 -7.70 -11.67 2.79
CA ASN A 130 -7.52 -12.14 1.41
C ASN A 130 -8.46 -11.47 0.39
N LYS A 131 -9.50 -10.72 0.83
CA LYS A 131 -10.36 -9.93 -0.06
C LYS A 131 -9.69 -8.64 -0.56
N VAL A 132 -8.70 -8.14 0.18
CA VAL A 132 -7.99 -6.89 -0.14
C VAL A 132 -6.55 -7.14 -0.61
N LEU A 133 -5.95 -8.26 -0.20
CA LEU A 133 -4.65 -8.69 -0.72
C LEU A 133 -4.77 -9.17 -2.17
N LYS A 134 -3.68 -9.06 -2.93
CA LYS A 134 -3.61 -9.72 -4.25
C LYS A 134 -3.77 -11.23 -4.02
N ASN A 135 -4.73 -11.83 -4.73
CA ASN A 135 -5.08 -13.25 -4.59
C ASN A 135 -3.87 -14.15 -4.89
N ASN A 136 -3.27 -14.70 -3.83
CA ASN A 136 -2.30 -15.78 -3.92
C ASN A 136 -3.03 -17.11 -3.80
N PHE A 137 -3.61 -17.58 -4.92
CA PHE A 137 -4.46 -18.78 -5.02
C PHE A 137 -3.84 -20.11 -4.51
N ARG A 138 -2.55 -20.11 -4.16
CA ARG A 138 -1.82 -21.32 -3.79
C ARG A 138 -0.97 -21.19 -2.52
N ASN A 139 -0.44 -20.01 -2.20
CA ASN A 139 0.72 -19.88 -1.30
C ASN A 139 0.68 -18.72 -0.29
N GLY A 140 -0.51 -18.24 0.14
CA GLY A 140 -0.61 -17.18 1.16
C GLY A 140 0.16 -15.89 0.82
N SER A 141 0.35 -15.01 1.79
CA SER A 141 1.04 -13.73 1.61
C SER A 141 1.82 -13.34 2.86
N TYR A 142 3.08 -12.92 2.71
CA TYR A 142 3.80 -12.19 3.76
C TYR A 142 3.42 -10.71 3.70
N LEU A 143 3.16 -10.11 4.86
CA LEU A 143 2.79 -8.71 4.98
C LEU A 143 3.78 -7.97 5.87
N ILE A 144 4.11 -6.77 5.42
CA ILE A 144 4.65 -5.69 6.24
C ILE A 144 3.55 -4.64 6.28
N GLU A 145 3.10 -4.29 7.48
CA GLU A 145 1.98 -3.39 7.69
C GLU A 145 2.41 -2.20 8.55
N PHE A 146 1.93 -1.02 8.17
CA PHE A 146 2.04 0.21 8.93
C PHE A 146 0.62 0.58 9.38
N PHE A 147 0.39 0.58 10.69
CA PHE A 147 -0.94 0.76 11.28
C PHE A 147 -1.02 2.06 12.06
N ASP A 148 -2.14 2.76 11.93
CA ASP A 148 -2.42 4.00 12.65
C ASP A 148 -2.84 3.69 14.09
N ILE A 149 -1.93 3.86 15.05
CA ILE A 149 -2.16 3.42 16.45
C ILE A 149 -3.25 4.23 17.17
N GLU A 150 -3.64 5.39 16.63
CA GLU A 150 -4.72 6.20 17.18
C GLU A 150 -6.12 5.71 16.73
N LYS A 151 -6.18 4.89 15.66
CA LYS A 151 -7.42 4.27 15.19
C LYS A 151 -7.64 2.94 15.90
N VAL A 152 -8.24 3.00 17.09
CA VAL A 152 -8.73 1.83 17.86
C VAL A 152 -10.23 1.66 17.67
#